data_AF-A0A1E5G156-F1
#
_entry.id   AF-A0A1E5G156-F1
#
_cell.length_a   1.000
_cell.length_b   1.000
_cell.length_c   1.000
_cell.angle_alpha   90.00
_cell.angle_beta   90.00
_cell.angle_gamma   90.00
#
_symmetry.space_group_name_H-M   'P 1'
#
loop_
_entity.id
_entity.type
_entity.pdbx_description
1 polymer ?
#
loop_
_entity_poly.entity_id
_entity_poly.type
_entity_poly.pdbx_seq_one_letter_code
_entity_poly.pdbx_strand_id
1 'polypeptide(L)'
;MDQKPRTVVHFKSEERRTVNEIADFLRVVADKLDTQGSFQIEQAGEQFDIRPEGNTKLELKYESKGERHKFEIEIEWKPGQEDKSFTIR
;
A
#
# COMPACT_ATOMS: atom_id res chain seq x y z
N MET A 1 -15.73 8.99 -25.81
CA MET A 1 -14.38 9.27 -25.26
C MET A 1 -14.33 8.61 -23.90
N ASP A 2 -13.60 7.50 -23.77
CA ASP A 2 -13.38 6.84 -22.49
C ASP A 2 -12.41 7.68 -21.66
N GLN A 3 -12.92 8.42 -20.67
CA GLN A 3 -12.05 9.07 -19.70
C GLN A 3 -11.49 7.99 -18.76
N LYS A 4 -10.17 7.79 -18.81
CA LYS A 4 -9.47 6.98 -17.80
C LYS A 4 -9.77 7.53 -16.40
N PRO A 5 -9.93 6.66 -15.39
CA PRO A 5 -10.11 7.11 -14.01
C PRO A 5 -8.93 7.99 -13.61
N ARG A 6 -9.23 9.07 -12.87
CA ARG A 6 -8.21 9.96 -12.31
C ARG A 6 -7.71 9.38 -11.00
N THR A 7 -6.40 9.37 -10.81
CA THR A 7 -5.79 9.04 -9.52
C THR A 7 -6.14 10.13 -8.50
N VAL A 8 -6.66 9.73 -7.35
CA VAL A 8 -6.84 10.59 -6.17
C VAL A 8 -5.80 10.18 -5.14
N VAL A 9 -5.04 11.14 -4.63
CA VAL A 9 -4.07 10.91 -3.55
C VAL A 9 -4.72 11.31 -2.24
N HIS A 10 -5.00 10.33 -1.38
CA HIS A 10 -5.65 10.56 -0.09
C HIS A 10 -4.63 10.95 1.00
N PHE A 11 -3.44 10.33 0.99
CA PHE A 11 -2.38 10.60 1.96
C PHE A 11 -1.02 10.64 1.24
N LYS A 12 -0.15 11.56 1.66
CA LYS A 12 1.25 11.62 1.23
C LYS A 12 2.13 12.16 2.36
N SER A 13 3.25 11.48 2.62
CA SER A 13 4.31 11.94 3.52
C SER A 13 5.66 11.86 2.82
N GLU A 14 6.53 12.83 3.07
CA GLU A 14 7.94 12.84 2.65
C GLU A 14 8.79 13.30 3.83
N GLU A 15 9.49 12.36 4.48
CA GLU A 15 10.33 12.63 5.64
C GLU A 15 11.60 11.78 5.62
N ARG A 16 12.65 12.25 6.29
CA ARG A 16 13.89 11.49 6.44
C ARG A 16 13.79 10.60 7.68
N ARG A 17 13.97 9.30 7.48
CA ARG A 17 14.03 8.29 8.54
C ARG A 17 15.32 7.49 8.41
N THR A 18 15.82 6.98 9.53
CA THR A 18 16.86 5.96 9.57
C THR A 18 16.34 4.61 9.10
N VAL A 19 17.23 3.68 8.75
CA VAL A 19 16.85 2.32 8.33
C VAL A 19 16.06 1.59 9.42
N ASN A 20 16.43 1.78 10.70
CA ASN A 20 15.76 1.14 11.81
C ASN A 20 14.34 1.68 11.99
N GLU A 21 14.14 3.01 11.91
CA GLU A 21 12.80 3.62 11.98
C GLU A 21 11.89 3.17 10.82
N ILE A 22 12.46 2.93 9.63
CA ILE A 22 11.72 2.35 8.50
C ILE A 22 11.34 0.91 8.80
N ALA A 23 12.28 0.10 9.30
CA ALA A 23 12.02 -1.30 9.64
C ALA A 23 10.94 -1.43 10.72
N ASP A 24 10.99 -0.60 11.76
CA ASP A 24 10.00 -0.59 12.83
C ASP A 24 8.62 -0.15 12.32
N PHE A 25 8.56 0.86 11.44
CA PHE A 25 7.31 1.25 10.79
C PHE A 25 6.71 0.10 9.96
N LEU A 26 7.52 -0.57 9.14
CA LEU A 26 7.06 -1.70 8.32
C LEU A 26 6.59 -2.88 9.17
N ARG A 27 7.24 -3.17 10.31
CA ARG A 27 6.77 -4.19 11.26
C ARG A 27 5.39 -3.85 11.83
N VAL A 28 5.19 -2.61 12.27
CA VAL A 28 3.88 -2.17 12.78
C VAL A 28 2.79 -2.31 11.72
N VAL A 29 3.07 -1.97 10.47
CA VAL A 29 2.11 -2.15 9.37
C VAL A 29 1.83 -3.64 9.14
N ALA A 30 2.87 -4.48 9.11
CA ALA A 30 2.72 -5.93 8.94
C ALA A 30 1.90 -6.56 10.07
N ASP A 31 2.20 -6.23 11.33
CA ASP A 31 1.48 -6.75 12.49
C ASP A 31 0.00 -6.36 12.47
N LYS A 32 -0.32 -5.12 12.06
CA LYS A 32 -1.71 -4.67 11.92
C LYS A 32 -2.44 -5.37 10.78
N LEU A 33 -1.78 -5.57 9.63
CA LEU A 33 -2.35 -6.32 8.52
C LEU A 33 -2.61 -7.79 8.90
N ASP A 34 -1.69 -8.44 9.61
CA ASP A 34 -1.83 -9.83 10.05
C ASP A 34 -2.98 -10.01 11.06
N THR A 35 -3.06 -9.11 12.04
CA THR A 35 -4.01 -9.24 13.16
C THR A 35 -5.39 -8.66 12.88
N GLN A 36 -5.50 -7.59 12.08
CA GLN A 36 -6.74 -6.84 11.86
C GLN A 36 -7.17 -6.81 10.40
N GLY A 37 -6.30 -7.17 9.46
CA GLY A 37 -6.53 -7.01 8.02
C GLY A 37 -6.53 -5.56 7.56
N SER A 38 -6.23 -4.59 8.43
CA SER A 38 -6.21 -3.17 8.11
C SER A 38 -5.28 -2.40 9.03
N PHE A 39 -4.94 -1.17 8.64
CA PHE A 39 -4.24 -0.22 9.49
C PHE A 39 -4.72 1.20 9.22
N GLN A 40 -4.49 2.08 10.20
CA GLN A 40 -4.89 3.48 10.12
C GLN A 40 -3.67 4.39 10.11
N ILE A 41 -3.74 5.45 9.33
CA ILE A 41 -2.79 6.56 9.31
C ILE A 41 -3.54 7.84 9.67
N GLU A 42 -2.92 8.70 10.47
CA GLU A 42 -3.44 10.02 10.83
C GLU A 42 -2.55 11.12 10.24
N GLN A 43 -3.16 12.14 9.64
CA GLN A 43 -2.49 13.35 9.17
C GLN A 43 -3.36 14.57 9.40
N ALA A 44 -2.84 15.57 10.12
CA ALA A 44 -3.55 16.83 10.40
C ALA A 44 -4.97 16.67 10.97
N GLY A 45 -5.20 15.64 11.79
CA GLY A 45 -6.50 15.32 12.38
C GLY A 45 -7.46 14.56 11.47
N GLU A 46 -7.06 14.24 10.24
CA GLU A 46 -7.77 13.30 9.35
C GLU A 46 -7.22 11.89 9.55
N GLN A 47 -8.13 10.92 9.59
CA GLN A 47 -7.82 9.50 9.78
C GLN A 47 -8.18 8.74 8.51
N PHE A 48 -7.20 8.03 7.97
CA PHE A 48 -7.36 7.18 6.79
C PHE A 48 -7.33 5.72 7.25
N ASP A 49 -8.40 4.97 6.96
CA ASP A 49 -8.47 3.53 7.17
C ASP A 49 -8.07 2.81 5.88
N ILE A 50 -6.94 2.09 5.93
CA ILE A 50 -6.39 1.35 4.80
C ILE A 50 -6.67 -0.12 5.03
N ARG A 51 -7.59 -0.65 4.25
CA ARG A 51 -8.11 -2.02 4.34
C ARG A 51 -7.94 -2.74 3.00
N PRO A 52 -6.75 -3.28 2.72
CA PRO A 52 -6.57 -4.19 1.59
C PRO A 52 -7.52 -5.39 1.75
N GLU A 53 -8.17 -5.79 0.67
CA GLU A 53 -9.14 -6.89 0.68
C GLU A 53 -9.17 -7.61 -0.68
N GLY A 54 -9.74 -8.82 -0.70
CA GLY A 54 -9.84 -9.64 -1.91
C GLY A 54 -8.48 -9.98 -2.52
N ASN A 55 -8.40 -9.96 -3.85
CA ASN A 55 -7.16 -10.18 -4.60
C ASN A 55 -6.20 -8.99 -4.48
N THR A 56 -5.50 -8.92 -3.35
CA THR A 56 -4.45 -7.94 -3.10
C THR A 56 -3.14 -8.37 -3.79
N LYS A 57 -2.52 -7.44 -4.52
CA LYS A 57 -1.24 -7.62 -5.20
C LYS A 57 -0.15 -6.87 -4.44
N LEU A 58 0.98 -7.54 -4.22
CA LEU A 58 2.21 -6.91 -3.74
C LEU A 58 3.14 -6.67 -4.94
N GLU A 59 3.52 -5.42 -5.18
CA GLU A 59 4.54 -5.04 -6.15
C GLU A 59 5.77 -4.50 -5.44
N LEU A 60 6.95 -4.93 -5.89
CA LEU A 60 8.25 -4.47 -5.40
C LEU A 60 9.04 -3.91 -6.57
N LYS A 61 9.60 -2.72 -6.39
CA LYS A 61 10.37 -2.06 -7.44
C LYS A 61 11.64 -1.44 -6.88
N TYR A 62 12.76 -1.69 -7.54
CA TYR A 62 14.04 -1.09 -7.21
C TYR A 62 14.58 -0.32 -8.43
N GLU A 63 14.91 0.95 -8.24
CA GLU A 63 15.41 1.82 -9.29
C GLU A 63 16.59 2.66 -8.80
N SER A 64 17.47 3.04 -9.73
CA SER A 64 18.58 3.97 -9.49
C SER A 64 18.63 5.04 -10.57
N LYS A 65 18.90 6.29 -10.16
CA LYS A 65 19.15 7.43 -11.06
C LYS A 65 20.41 8.16 -10.61
N GLY A 66 21.53 7.89 -11.28
CA GLY A 66 22.85 8.31 -10.81
C GLY A 66 23.16 7.63 -9.47
N GLU A 67 23.59 8.42 -8.48
CA GLU A 67 23.88 7.95 -7.11
C GLU A 67 22.63 7.79 -6.23
N ARG A 68 21.44 8.18 -6.72
CA ARG A 68 20.20 8.06 -5.96
C ARG A 68 19.55 6.71 -6.20
N HIS A 69 19.27 6.00 -5.12
CA HIS A 69 18.55 4.73 -5.11
C HIS A 69 17.13 4.90 -4.55
N LYS A 70 16.18 4.12 -5.06
CA LYS A 70 14.79 4.06 -4.58
C LYS A 70 14.33 2.61 -4.55
N PHE A 71 13.69 2.22 -3.45
CA PHE A 71 12.94 0.98 -3.35
C PHE A 71 11.49 1.33 -3.02
N GLU A 72 10.55 0.72 -3.74
CA GLU A 72 9.11 0.88 -3.55
C GLU A 72 8.52 -0.48 -3.15
N ILE A 73 7.61 -0.43 -2.17
CA ILE A 73 6.75 -1.54 -1.76
C ILE A 73 5.33 -1.02 -1.95
N GLU A 74 4.59 -1.62 -2.86
CA GLU A 74 3.23 -1.20 -3.20
C GLU A 74 2.25 -2.34 -2.96
N ILE A 75 1.15 -2.03 -2.28
CA ILE A 75 0.03 -2.94 -2.05
C ILE A 75 -1.14 -2.40 -2.86
N GLU A 76 -1.56 -3.13 -3.88
CA GLU A 76 -2.68 -2.76 -4.74
C GLU A 76 -3.86 -3.70 -4.55
N TRP A 77 -5.07 -3.15 -4.44
CA TRP A 77 -6.29 -3.94 -4.36
C TRP A 77 -7.45 -3.23 -5.05
N LYS A 78 -8.49 -3.99 -5.38
CA LYS A 78 -9.78 -3.48 -5.86
C LYS A 78 -10.86 -3.86 -4.87
N PRO A 79 -11.49 -2.89 -4.18
CA PRO A 79 -12.56 -3.19 -3.25
C PRO A 79 -13.70 -3.97 -3.91
N GLY A 80 -14.26 -4.94 -3.18
CA GLY A 80 -15.41 -5.73 -3.63
C GLY A 80 -15.18 -6.69 -4.81
N GLN A 81 -13.93 -6.96 -5.24
CA GLN A 81 -13.66 -8.07 -6.17
C GLN A 81 -13.38 -9.37 -5.38
N GLU A 82 -14.41 -10.20 -5.22
CA GLU A 82 -14.24 -11.60 -4.86
C GLU A 82 -13.66 -12.39 -6.04
N ASP A 83 -12.72 -13.28 -5.71
CA ASP A 83 -12.02 -14.10 -6.67
C ASP A 83 -13.03 -15.01 -7.40
N LYS A 84 -13.27 -14.75 -8.69
CA LYS A 84 -14.06 -15.65 -9.53
C LYS A 84 -13.20 -16.87 -9.83
N SER A 85 -13.11 -17.78 -8.87
CA SER A 85 -12.55 -19.11 -9.07
C SER A 85 -13.47 -19.87 -10.03
N PHE A 86 -13.10 -19.90 -11.31
CA PHE A 86 -13.76 -20.79 -12.26
C PHE A 86 -13.21 -22.20 -12.05
N THR A 87 -14.04 -23.10 -11.54
CA THR A 87 -13.75 -24.54 -11.59
C THR A 87 -14.27 -25.07 -12.92
N ILE A 88 -13.38 -25.57 -13.77
CA ILE A 88 -13.78 -26.38 -14.94
C ILE A 88 -14.01 -27.81 -14.41
N ARG A 89 -15.20 -28.37 -14.69
CA ARG A 89 -15.50 -29.79 -14.52
C ARG A 89 -15.32 -30.53 -15.82
#